data_AF-A0A318U329-F1
#
_entry.id   AF-A0A318U329-F1
#
_cell.length_a   1.000
_cell.length_b   1.000
_cell.length_c   1.000
_cell.angle_alpha   90.00
_cell.angle_beta   90.00
_cell.angle_gamma   90.00
#
_symmetry.space_group_name_H-M   'P 1'
#
loop_
_entity.id
_entity.type
_entity.pdbx_description
1 polymer ?
#
loop_
_entity_poly.entity_id
_entity_poly.type
_entity_poly.pdbx_seq_one_letter_code
_entity_poly.pdbx_strand_id
1 'polypeptide(L)'
;MTMTDFKAEATRRANTRTDLSPTERRVLAGEIETTLRAAADAAEKAKAAAAVEAETAAERARIATVIRAGSSNGRPRQAARLALSTPISAEGAAAVLMTLPTDAAASPEALVVPTAIGTFGTQAAVTERRRIASILGHAEAEGRFPVAAALAVETALDLGQALAALTSAPKSEARKYPTLAERSAAAGSFGPLAGGADHMTRSQRVDAIWSKAVNDANASIGAVPAAPEARPVPLNPSMTEDEATALRGAGGLAGGALADLAKG
;
A
#
# COMPACT_ATOMS: atom_id res chain seq x y z
N MET A 1 -38.42 16.22 34.07
CA MET A 1 -38.97 16.53 35.40
C MET A 1 -38.93 18.03 35.58
N THR A 2 -40.01 18.58 36.09
CA THR A 2 -40.14 20.00 36.46
C THR A 2 -39.54 20.26 37.85
N MET A 3 -39.30 21.52 38.21
CA MET A 3 -38.91 21.94 39.57
C MET A 3 -39.86 21.36 40.64
N THR A 4 -41.16 21.38 40.36
CA THR A 4 -42.20 20.84 41.23
C THR A 4 -42.08 19.33 41.42
N ASP A 5 -41.70 18.60 40.37
CA ASP A 5 -41.50 17.14 40.45
C ASP A 5 -40.29 16.78 41.32
N PHE A 6 -39.18 17.52 41.19
CA PHE A 6 -37.98 17.29 42.01
C PHE A 6 -38.24 17.55 43.49
N LYS A 7 -38.93 18.65 43.81
CA LYS A 7 -39.28 19.00 45.19
C LYS A 7 -40.25 17.99 45.80
N ALA A 8 -41.26 17.55 45.04
CA ALA A 8 -42.22 16.54 45.48
C ALA A 8 -41.53 15.18 45.72
N GLU A 9 -40.65 14.77 44.81
CA GLU A 9 -39.89 13.53 44.93
C GLU A 9 -38.89 13.55 46.08
N ALA A 10 -38.17 14.67 46.27
CA ALA A 10 -37.25 14.83 47.37
C ALA A 10 -37.95 14.82 48.73
N THR A 11 -39.11 15.49 48.82
CA THR A 11 -39.96 15.44 50.02
C THR A 11 -40.47 14.03 50.30
N ARG A 12 -40.89 13.29 49.25
CA ARG A 12 -41.32 11.89 49.37
C ARG A 12 -40.21 11.02 49.97
N ARG A 13 -38.98 11.13 49.44
CA ARG A 13 -37.81 10.35 49.88
C ARG A 13 -37.30 10.74 51.27
N ALA A 14 -37.40 12.02 51.64
CA ALA A 14 -37.06 12.44 53.00
C ALA A 14 -38.09 11.93 54.03
N ASN A 15 -39.37 11.88 53.65
CA ASN A 15 -40.43 11.39 54.53
C ASN A 15 -40.40 9.87 54.78
N THR A 16 -39.71 9.10 53.94
CA THR A 16 -39.50 7.66 54.21
C THR A 16 -38.48 7.40 55.32
N ARG A 17 -37.75 8.43 55.79
CA ARG A 17 -36.83 8.33 56.94
C ARG A 17 -37.58 8.70 58.22
N THR A 18 -38.07 7.67 58.93
CA THR A 18 -38.85 7.81 60.17
C THR A 18 -37.99 8.06 61.40
N ASP A 19 -36.68 7.81 61.29
CA ASP A 19 -35.64 8.01 62.30
C ASP A 19 -35.23 9.48 62.49
N LEU A 20 -35.60 10.36 61.55
CA LEU A 20 -35.21 11.77 61.54
C LEU A 20 -36.33 12.69 62.04
N SER A 21 -35.93 13.78 62.71
CA SER A 21 -36.83 14.85 63.11
C SER A 21 -37.41 15.60 61.89
N PRO A 22 -38.51 16.36 62.05
CA PRO A 22 -39.08 17.16 60.97
C PRO A 22 -38.10 18.17 60.35
N THR A 23 -37.17 18.71 61.14
CA THR A 23 -36.17 19.67 60.67
C THR A 23 -35.08 18.96 59.85
N GLU A 24 -34.58 17.82 60.33
CA GLU A 24 -33.58 17.02 59.60
C GLU A 24 -34.14 16.48 58.28
N ARG A 25 -35.42 16.09 58.25
CA ARG A 25 -36.08 15.70 56.99
C ARG A 25 -36.16 16.83 55.97
N ARG A 26 -36.33 18.09 56.41
CA ARG A 26 -36.33 19.24 55.48
C ARG A 26 -34.94 19.49 54.90
N VAL A 27 -33.89 19.36 55.72
CA VAL A 27 -32.49 19.47 55.26
C VAL A 27 -32.19 18.36 54.26
N LEU A 28 -32.52 17.11 54.60
CA LEU A 28 -32.35 15.96 53.72
C LEU A 28 -33.14 16.11 52.41
N ALA A 29 -34.38 16.62 52.47
CA ALA A 29 -35.15 16.90 51.26
C ALA A 29 -34.43 17.93 50.35
N GLY A 30 -33.81 18.96 50.93
CA GLY A 30 -32.98 19.91 50.17
C GLY A 30 -31.78 19.25 49.49
N GLU A 31 -31.06 18.37 50.19
CA GLU A 31 -29.91 17.63 49.65
C GLU A 31 -30.31 16.62 48.56
N ILE A 32 -31.44 15.93 48.74
CA ILE A 32 -31.98 15.01 47.73
C ILE A 32 -32.40 15.81 46.49
N GLU A 33 -33.05 16.96 46.67
CA GLU A 33 -33.47 17.81 45.57
C GLU A 33 -32.28 18.31 44.73
N THR A 34 -31.20 18.79 45.37
CA THR A 34 -29.99 19.22 44.65
C THR A 34 -29.34 18.07 43.89
N THR A 35 -29.27 16.88 44.50
CA THR A 35 -28.72 15.68 43.87
C THR A 35 -29.55 15.24 42.67
N LEU A 36 -30.88 15.25 42.78
CA LEU A 36 -31.79 14.90 41.68
C LEU A 36 -31.68 15.86 40.50
N ARG A 37 -31.55 17.17 40.77
CA ARG A 37 -31.33 18.17 39.73
C ARG A 37 -29.99 17.97 39.02
N ALA A 38 -28.91 17.79 39.78
CA ALA A 38 -27.58 17.53 39.22
C ALA A 38 -27.56 16.26 38.36
N ALA A 39 -28.22 15.20 38.80
CA ALA A 39 -28.36 13.97 38.03
C ALA A 39 -29.18 14.16 36.74
N ALA A 40 -30.25 14.95 36.78
CA ALA A 40 -31.04 15.27 35.60
C ALA A 40 -30.25 16.12 34.58
N ASP A 41 -29.52 17.13 35.04
CA ASP A 41 -28.66 17.96 34.18
C ASP A 41 -27.54 17.13 33.54
N ALA A 42 -26.94 16.21 34.31
CA ALA A 42 -25.94 15.28 33.78
C ALA A 42 -26.54 14.34 32.73
N ALA A 43 -27.76 13.84 32.94
CA ALA A 43 -28.45 12.97 31.99
C ALA A 43 -28.79 13.71 30.68
N GLU A 44 -29.25 14.97 30.75
CA GLU A 44 -29.51 15.77 29.55
C GLU A 44 -28.23 16.10 28.78
N LYS A 45 -27.14 16.44 29.49
CA LYS A 45 -25.82 16.62 28.86
C LYS A 45 -25.34 15.34 28.19
N ALA A 46 -25.53 14.18 28.82
CA ALA A 46 -25.16 12.88 28.26
C ALA A 46 -25.99 12.54 27.01
N LYS A 47 -27.30 12.83 27.00
CA LYS A 47 -28.15 12.67 25.81
C LYS A 47 -27.70 13.56 24.66
N ALA A 48 -27.40 14.83 24.94
CA ALA A 48 -26.90 15.76 23.93
C ALA A 48 -25.56 15.29 23.35
N ALA A 49 -24.64 14.83 24.20
CA ALA A 49 -23.36 14.26 23.77
C ALA A 49 -23.55 12.99 22.92
N ALA A 50 -24.47 12.09 23.33
CA ALA A 50 -24.78 10.88 22.58
C ALA A 50 -25.39 11.18 21.19
N ALA A 51 -26.22 12.22 21.08
CA ALA A 51 -26.75 12.66 19.79
C ALA A 51 -25.63 13.17 18.85
N VAL A 52 -24.69 13.97 19.37
CA VAL A 52 -23.51 14.42 18.62
C VAL A 52 -22.63 13.26 18.16
N GLU A 53 -22.41 12.27 19.02
CA GLU A 53 -21.63 11.07 18.67
C GLU A 53 -22.36 10.23 17.61
N ALA A 54 -23.68 10.08 17.71
CA ALA A 54 -24.48 9.38 16.71
C ALA A 54 -24.39 10.05 15.33
N GLU A 55 -24.44 11.39 15.27
CA GLU A 55 -24.25 12.14 14.02
C GLU A 55 -22.83 11.98 13.45
N THR A 56 -21.82 12.02 14.32
CA THR A 56 -20.42 11.80 13.97
C THR A 56 -20.22 10.39 13.38
N ALA A 57 -20.77 9.37 14.03
CA ALA A 57 -20.71 7.99 13.56
C ALA A 57 -21.47 7.79 12.24
N ALA A 58 -22.63 8.42 12.08
CA ALA A 58 -23.42 8.35 10.84
C ALA A 58 -22.66 8.97 9.66
N GLU A 59 -22.02 10.13 9.85
CA GLU A 59 -21.22 10.78 8.82
C GLU A 59 -19.99 9.93 8.45
N ARG A 60 -19.34 9.34 9.45
CA ARG A 60 -18.22 8.42 9.23
C ARG A 60 -18.63 7.20 8.42
N ALA A 61 -19.77 6.58 8.77
CA ALA A 61 -20.31 5.43 8.05
C ALA A 61 -20.66 5.79 6.60
N ARG A 62 -21.24 6.97 6.36
CA ARG A 62 -21.52 7.48 5.00
C ARG A 62 -20.23 7.57 4.19
N ILE A 63 -19.19 8.22 4.71
CA ILE A 63 -17.90 8.34 4.01
C ILE A 63 -17.28 6.96 3.76
N ALA A 64 -17.32 6.07 4.76
CA ALA A 64 -16.81 4.70 4.64
C ALA A 64 -17.46 3.92 3.49
N THR A 65 -18.79 3.99 3.37
CA THR A 65 -19.53 3.30 2.30
C THR A 65 -19.20 3.85 0.91
N VAL A 66 -19.02 5.17 0.77
CA VAL A 66 -18.59 5.79 -0.49
C VAL A 66 -17.17 5.37 -0.86
N ILE A 67 -16.22 5.41 0.09
CA ILE A 67 -14.83 4.98 -0.16
C ILE A 67 -14.79 3.50 -0.54
N ARG A 68 -15.58 2.65 0.12
CA ARG A 68 -15.68 1.22 -0.21
C ARG A 68 -16.18 1.00 -1.64
N ALA A 69 -17.23 1.71 -2.05
CA ALA A 69 -17.74 1.67 -3.41
C ALA A 69 -16.67 2.09 -4.44
N GLY A 70 -15.89 3.13 -4.14
CA GLY A 70 -14.74 3.53 -4.98
C GLY A 70 -13.63 2.50 -5.01
N SER A 71 -13.28 1.92 -3.86
CA SER A 71 -12.23 0.90 -3.73
C SER A 71 -12.51 -0.33 -4.58
N SER A 72 -13.75 -0.83 -4.57
CA SER A 72 -14.18 -1.95 -5.44
C SER A 72 -14.02 -1.66 -6.94
N ASN A 73 -13.95 -0.38 -7.32
CA ASN A 73 -13.78 0.09 -8.69
C ASN A 73 -12.36 0.65 -8.96
N GLY A 74 -11.39 0.47 -8.06
CA GLY A 74 -10.03 0.98 -8.21
C GLY A 74 -9.91 2.51 -8.16
N ARG A 75 -10.87 3.18 -7.50
CA ARG A 75 -10.98 4.64 -7.38
C ARG A 75 -11.14 5.13 -5.92
N PRO A 76 -10.43 4.57 -4.92
CA PRO A 76 -10.66 4.90 -3.50
C PRO A 76 -10.36 6.38 -3.15
N ARG A 77 -9.36 7.02 -3.77
CA ARG A 77 -9.01 8.43 -3.51
C ARG A 77 -10.02 9.39 -4.10
N GLN A 78 -10.42 9.16 -5.35
CA GLN A 78 -11.46 9.96 -6.00
C GLN A 78 -12.80 9.83 -5.25
N ALA A 79 -13.12 8.63 -4.74
CA ALA A 79 -14.29 8.42 -3.90
C ALA A 79 -14.22 9.19 -2.57
N ALA A 80 -13.07 9.19 -1.89
CA ALA A 80 -12.89 9.98 -0.67
C ALA A 80 -13.06 11.48 -0.94
N ARG A 81 -12.49 11.99 -2.04
CA ARG A 81 -12.69 13.38 -2.46
C ARG A 81 -14.17 13.70 -2.65
N LEU A 82 -14.91 12.86 -3.37
CA LEU A 82 -16.33 13.06 -3.62
C LEU A 82 -17.16 12.99 -2.31
N ALA A 83 -16.84 12.04 -1.44
CA ALA A 83 -17.47 11.89 -0.13
C ALA A 83 -17.26 13.13 0.74
N LEU A 84 -16.06 13.72 0.71
CA LEU A 84 -15.73 14.89 1.52
C LEU A 84 -16.33 16.18 0.96
N SER A 85 -16.52 16.31 -0.35
CA SER A 85 -17.08 17.53 -0.96
C SER A 85 -18.60 17.53 -1.09
N THR A 86 -19.26 16.35 -1.13
CA THR A 86 -20.70 16.26 -1.45
C THR A 86 -21.49 15.33 -0.51
N PRO A 87 -22.80 15.56 -0.34
CA PRO A 87 -23.70 14.69 0.43
C PRO A 87 -24.10 13.41 -0.34
N ILE A 88 -23.28 12.95 -1.27
CA ILE A 88 -23.63 11.84 -2.14
C ILE A 88 -23.74 10.52 -1.36
N SER A 89 -24.65 9.65 -1.81
CA SER A 89 -24.75 8.26 -1.34
C SER A 89 -23.69 7.38 -2.01
N ALA A 90 -23.45 6.19 -1.46
CA ALA A 90 -22.53 5.22 -2.06
C ALA A 90 -22.93 4.80 -3.49
N GLU A 91 -24.24 4.67 -3.75
CA GLU A 91 -24.78 4.35 -5.08
C GLU A 91 -24.55 5.48 -6.07
N GLY A 92 -24.87 6.72 -5.69
CA GLY A 92 -24.60 7.89 -6.53
C GLY A 92 -23.10 8.08 -6.80
N ALA A 93 -22.26 7.84 -5.78
CA ALA A 93 -20.82 7.89 -5.95
C ALA A 93 -20.33 6.80 -6.92
N ALA A 94 -20.83 5.57 -6.82
CA ALA A 94 -20.46 4.51 -7.75
C ALA A 94 -20.78 4.90 -9.20
N ALA A 95 -21.95 5.47 -9.46
CA ALA A 95 -22.36 5.91 -10.79
C ALA A 95 -21.42 7.00 -11.35
N VAL A 96 -21.07 8.00 -10.55
CA VAL A 96 -20.14 9.08 -10.95
C VAL A 96 -18.72 8.52 -11.15
N LEU A 97 -18.25 7.66 -10.26
CA LEU A 97 -16.88 7.14 -10.32
C LEU A 97 -16.66 6.24 -11.54
N MET A 98 -17.69 5.56 -12.03
CA MET A 98 -17.59 4.74 -13.25
C MET A 98 -17.24 5.56 -14.50
N THR A 99 -17.55 6.87 -14.53
CA THR A 99 -17.22 7.73 -15.66
C THR A 99 -15.81 8.31 -15.60
N LEU A 100 -15.06 8.06 -14.52
CA LEU A 100 -13.74 8.62 -14.28
C LEU A 100 -12.63 7.58 -14.51
N PRO A 101 -11.38 7.99 -14.81
CA PRO A 101 -10.24 7.07 -14.84
C PRO A 101 -10.02 6.42 -13.47
N THR A 102 -9.34 5.26 -13.45
CA THR A 102 -8.90 4.65 -12.18
C THR A 102 -7.87 5.53 -11.48
N ASP A 103 -7.68 5.35 -10.17
CA ASP A 103 -6.69 6.16 -9.45
C ASP A 103 -5.26 5.97 -9.98
N ALA A 104 -4.98 4.81 -10.58
CA ALA A 104 -3.69 4.53 -11.22
C ALA A 104 -3.47 5.32 -12.53
N ALA A 105 -4.55 5.76 -13.18
CA ALA A 105 -4.52 6.48 -14.46
C ALA A 105 -4.94 7.95 -14.34
N ALA A 106 -5.41 8.38 -13.17
CA ALA A 106 -5.84 9.74 -12.92
C ALA A 106 -4.64 10.69 -12.72
N SER A 107 -4.83 11.98 -13.02
CA SER A 107 -3.82 12.99 -12.74
C SER A 107 -3.64 13.20 -11.23
N PRO A 108 -2.46 13.63 -10.75
CA PRO A 108 -2.24 13.89 -9.33
C PRO A 108 -3.28 14.85 -8.74
N GLU A 109 -3.67 15.90 -9.48
CA GLU A 109 -4.64 16.91 -9.04
C GLU A 109 -6.04 16.32 -8.84
N ALA A 110 -6.41 15.28 -9.60
CA ALA A 110 -7.68 14.56 -9.41
C ALA A 110 -7.70 13.77 -8.09
N LEU A 111 -6.52 13.34 -7.61
CA LEU A 111 -6.33 12.51 -6.42
C LEU A 111 -6.09 13.30 -5.13
N VAL A 112 -5.83 14.61 -5.24
CA VAL A 112 -5.64 15.49 -4.07
C VAL A 112 -6.92 15.56 -3.24
N VAL A 113 -6.80 15.30 -1.94
CA VAL A 113 -7.89 15.49 -0.98
C VAL A 113 -8.15 17.00 -0.83
N PRO A 114 -9.40 17.48 -1.00
CA PRO A 114 -9.70 18.90 -0.92
C PRO A 114 -9.43 19.47 0.47
N THR A 115 -8.80 20.65 0.52
CA THR A 115 -8.74 21.48 1.73
C THR A 115 -10.09 22.13 2.04
N ALA A 116 -10.85 22.47 0.99
CA ALA A 116 -12.24 22.91 1.09
C ALA A 116 -13.19 21.71 1.18
N ILE A 117 -13.62 21.39 2.40
CA ILE A 117 -14.63 20.36 2.67
C ILE A 117 -16.06 20.90 2.53
N GLY A 118 -17.02 20.02 2.22
CA GLY A 118 -18.43 20.40 2.19
C GLY A 118 -18.96 20.81 3.57
N THR A 119 -19.75 21.87 3.63
CA THR A 119 -20.30 22.45 4.88
C THR A 119 -21.77 22.06 5.16
N PHE A 120 -22.23 20.97 4.55
CA PHE A 120 -23.60 20.50 4.70
C PHE A 120 -23.79 19.62 5.94
N GLY A 121 -25.04 19.47 6.36
CA GLY A 121 -25.42 18.68 7.53
C GLY A 121 -25.22 19.43 8.84
N THR A 122 -25.05 18.68 9.93
CA THR A 122 -24.87 19.25 11.27
C THR A 122 -23.42 19.65 11.52
N GLN A 123 -23.19 20.46 12.56
CA GLN A 123 -21.84 20.88 12.93
C GLN A 123 -20.95 19.69 13.34
N ALA A 124 -21.55 18.64 13.93
CA ALA A 124 -20.85 17.39 14.24
C ALA A 124 -20.34 16.70 12.97
N ALA A 125 -21.20 16.57 11.95
CA ALA A 125 -20.82 16.00 10.66
C ALA A 125 -19.73 16.82 9.95
N VAL A 126 -19.82 18.16 9.98
CA VAL A 126 -18.78 19.04 9.40
C VAL A 126 -17.44 18.89 10.13
N THR A 127 -17.47 18.76 11.46
CA THR A 127 -16.27 18.56 12.29
C THR A 127 -15.63 17.22 11.98
N GLU A 128 -16.43 16.17 11.86
CA GLU A 128 -15.96 14.83 11.53
C GLU A 128 -15.36 14.76 10.12
N ARG A 129 -16.01 15.39 9.14
CA ARG A 129 -15.51 15.51 7.77
C ARG A 129 -14.17 16.24 7.71
N ARG A 130 -14.00 17.31 8.51
CA ARG A 130 -12.70 18.00 8.68
C ARG A 130 -11.64 17.05 9.22
N ARG A 131 -11.94 16.31 10.29
CA ARG A 131 -11.01 15.33 10.88
C ARG A 131 -10.56 14.31 9.84
N ILE A 132 -11.51 13.71 9.12
CA ILE A 132 -11.22 12.72 8.07
C ILE A 132 -10.39 13.34 6.95
N ALA A 133 -10.75 14.54 6.47
CA ALA A 133 -9.99 15.24 5.43
C ALA A 133 -8.55 15.55 5.88
N SER A 134 -8.34 15.96 7.14
CA SER A 134 -7.01 16.21 7.70
C SER A 134 -6.16 14.94 7.76
N ILE A 135 -6.73 13.79 8.09
CA ILE A 135 -6.01 12.50 8.10
C ILE A 135 -5.65 12.08 6.68
N LEU A 136 -6.64 12.11 5.77
CA LEU A 136 -6.46 11.64 4.39
C LEU A 136 -5.59 12.55 3.53
N GLY A 137 -5.63 13.86 3.78
CA GLY A 137 -4.84 14.87 3.08
C GLY A 137 -3.43 15.07 3.66
N HIS A 138 -3.07 14.35 4.72
CA HIS A 138 -1.74 14.48 5.32
C HIS A 138 -0.67 13.83 4.45
N ALA A 139 0.55 14.39 4.45
CA ALA A 139 1.68 13.87 3.69
C ALA A 139 1.99 12.39 4.00
N GLU A 140 1.85 11.97 5.27
CA GLU A 140 2.06 10.57 5.67
C GLU A 140 1.05 9.57 5.11
N ALA A 141 -0.13 10.03 4.68
CA ALA A 141 -1.11 9.19 3.98
C ALA A 141 -0.68 8.90 2.52
N GLU A 142 0.31 9.64 1.99
CA GLU A 142 0.84 9.40 0.66
C GLU A 142 1.52 8.02 0.60
N GLY A 143 1.01 7.18 -0.30
CA GLY A 143 1.43 5.78 -0.40
C GLY A 143 0.92 4.91 0.75
N ARG A 144 0.02 5.38 1.61
CA ARG A 144 -0.63 4.59 2.68
C ARG A 144 -2.15 4.76 2.69
N PHE A 145 -2.72 5.17 1.57
CA PHE A 145 -4.13 5.56 1.48
C PHE A 145 -5.11 4.52 2.04
N PRO A 146 -4.98 3.20 1.78
CA PRO A 146 -5.89 2.21 2.34
C PRO A 146 -5.89 2.20 3.88
N VAL A 147 -4.71 2.31 4.48
CA VAL A 147 -4.54 2.36 5.94
C VAL A 147 -5.06 3.68 6.50
N ALA A 148 -4.76 4.80 5.84
CA ALA A 148 -5.27 6.12 6.22
C ALA A 148 -6.80 6.18 6.17
N ALA A 149 -7.41 5.58 5.15
CA ALA A 149 -8.85 5.46 5.03
C ALA A 149 -9.45 4.64 6.17
N ALA A 150 -8.88 3.47 6.49
CA ALA A 150 -9.34 2.66 7.61
C ALA A 150 -9.24 3.42 8.95
N LEU A 151 -8.10 4.06 9.23
CA LEU A 151 -7.94 4.86 10.44
C LEU A 151 -8.92 6.03 10.48
N ALA A 152 -9.14 6.72 9.37
CA ALA A 152 -10.05 7.85 9.32
C ALA A 152 -11.52 7.43 9.47
N VAL A 153 -11.96 6.30 8.90
CA VAL A 153 -13.40 5.96 8.83
C VAL A 153 -13.84 4.79 9.70
N GLU A 154 -12.92 4.04 10.30
CA GLU A 154 -13.26 2.93 11.20
C GLU A 154 -12.98 3.27 12.66
N THR A 155 -12.24 4.35 12.91
CA THR A 155 -11.85 4.76 14.27
C THR A 155 -12.18 6.23 14.55
N ALA A 156 -12.32 6.57 15.84
CA ALA A 156 -12.50 7.93 16.32
C ALA A 156 -11.18 8.61 16.69
N LEU A 157 -10.06 8.13 16.14
CA LEU A 157 -8.73 8.67 16.47
C LEU A 157 -8.62 10.13 16.01
N ASP A 158 -7.97 10.94 16.83
CA ASP A 158 -7.58 12.28 16.42
C ASP A 158 -6.44 12.23 15.37
N LEU A 159 -6.09 13.38 14.83
CA LEU A 159 -5.05 13.47 13.80
C LEU A 159 -3.70 12.94 14.31
N GLY A 160 -3.29 13.28 15.54
CA GLY A 160 -2.00 12.88 16.08
C GLY A 160 -1.89 11.37 16.26
N GLN A 161 -2.94 10.76 16.80
CA GLN A 161 -3.05 9.31 16.99
C GLN A 161 -3.07 8.57 15.65
N ALA A 162 -3.84 9.07 14.67
CA ALA A 162 -3.90 8.48 13.34
C ALA A 162 -2.54 8.55 12.63
N LEU A 163 -1.81 9.67 12.78
CA LEU A 163 -0.47 9.82 12.20
C LEU A 163 0.56 8.90 12.86
N ALA A 164 0.51 8.74 14.18
CA ALA A 164 1.37 7.79 14.88
C ALA A 164 1.13 6.35 14.42
N ALA A 165 -0.12 5.96 14.16
CA ALA A 165 -0.44 4.67 13.58
C ALA A 165 0.06 4.57 12.11
N LEU A 166 -0.13 5.61 11.30
CA LEU A 166 0.28 5.64 9.89
C LEU A 166 1.78 5.46 9.68
N THR A 167 2.62 6.04 10.53
CA THR A 167 4.08 5.94 10.39
C THR A 167 4.59 4.50 10.56
N SER A 168 3.89 3.69 11.35
CA SER A 168 4.20 2.26 11.52
C SER A 168 3.75 1.38 10.35
N ALA A 169 2.84 1.88 9.50
CA ALA A 169 2.34 1.12 8.37
C ALA A 169 3.32 1.17 7.18
N PRO A 170 3.55 0.03 6.49
CA PRO A 170 4.35 0.04 5.28
C PRO A 170 3.68 0.90 4.20
N LYS A 171 4.48 1.64 3.44
CA LYS A 171 3.98 2.27 2.23
C LYS A 171 3.58 1.17 1.24
N SER A 172 2.41 1.29 0.64
CA SER A 172 2.07 0.57 -0.57
C SER A 172 2.99 1.08 -1.68
N GLU A 173 4.19 0.52 -1.74
CA GLU A 173 5.01 0.64 -2.93
C GLU A 173 4.15 0.08 -4.08
N ALA A 174 3.83 0.93 -5.06
CA ALA A 174 3.40 0.41 -6.34
C ALA A 174 4.51 -0.57 -6.73
N ARG A 175 4.21 -1.87 -6.76
CA ARG A 175 5.17 -2.89 -7.17
C ARG A 175 5.72 -2.43 -8.52
N LYS A 176 6.89 -1.79 -8.51
CA LYS A 176 7.63 -1.45 -9.72
C LYS A 176 8.19 -2.77 -10.18
N TYR A 177 7.34 -3.55 -10.85
CA TYR A 177 7.83 -4.63 -11.67
C TYR A 177 8.74 -3.96 -12.69
N PRO A 178 10.04 -4.31 -12.71
CA PRO A 178 10.94 -3.74 -13.69
C PRO A 178 10.34 -4.01 -15.08
N THR A 179 10.30 -2.97 -15.89
CA THR A 179 9.83 -3.06 -17.27
C THR A 179 10.64 -4.12 -18.03
N LEU A 180 10.13 -4.62 -19.16
CA LEU A 180 10.91 -5.55 -20.01
C LEU A 180 12.28 -4.96 -20.39
N ALA A 181 12.35 -3.65 -20.63
CA ALA A 181 13.58 -2.92 -20.89
C ALA A 181 14.53 -2.91 -19.67
N GLU A 182 14.02 -2.60 -18.48
CA GLU A 182 14.82 -2.62 -17.24
C GLU A 182 15.28 -4.03 -16.89
N ARG A 183 14.45 -5.06 -17.12
CA ARG A 183 14.84 -6.47 -16.99
C ARG A 183 15.93 -6.84 -17.99
N SER A 184 15.84 -6.38 -19.24
CA SER A 184 16.87 -6.64 -20.25
C SER A 184 18.19 -5.91 -19.96
N ALA A 185 18.13 -4.72 -19.37
CA ALA A 185 19.32 -3.97 -18.95
C ALA A 185 19.98 -4.59 -17.70
N ALA A 186 19.17 -5.02 -16.73
CA ALA A 186 19.64 -5.68 -15.52
C ALA A 186 20.09 -7.13 -15.74
N ALA A 187 19.57 -7.80 -16.77
CA ALA A 187 19.97 -9.16 -17.16
C ALA A 187 21.44 -9.25 -17.61
N GLY A 188 22.16 -8.13 -17.69
CA GLY A 188 23.53 -8.10 -18.16
C GLY A 188 23.54 -8.39 -19.65
N SER A 189 23.94 -7.41 -20.45
CA SER A 189 24.45 -7.72 -21.79
C SER A 189 25.52 -8.81 -21.62
N PHE A 190 25.34 -9.99 -22.25
CA PHE A 190 26.39 -11.01 -22.36
C PHE A 190 27.64 -10.52 -23.14
N GLY A 191 27.73 -9.21 -23.38
CA GLY A 191 28.71 -8.52 -24.19
C GLY A 191 28.53 -8.86 -25.68
N PRO A 192 29.01 -8.01 -26.59
CA PRO A 192 29.25 -8.47 -27.94
C PRO A 192 30.18 -9.69 -27.88
N LEU A 193 29.89 -10.72 -28.67
CA LEU A 193 30.86 -11.77 -28.97
C LEU A 193 32.07 -11.06 -29.59
N ALA A 194 33.22 -11.10 -28.92
CA ALA A 194 34.46 -10.53 -29.44
C ALA A 194 34.92 -11.41 -30.61
N GLY A 195 34.45 -11.08 -31.81
CA GLY A 195 34.69 -11.83 -33.04
C GLY A 195 33.38 -12.00 -33.81
N GLY A 196 33.31 -11.41 -35.01
CA GLY A 196 32.12 -11.30 -35.86
C GLY A 196 31.18 -12.50 -35.82
N ALA A 197 29.97 -12.29 -35.30
CA ALA A 197 28.94 -13.32 -35.16
C ALA A 197 28.05 -13.47 -36.42
N ASP A 198 28.36 -12.76 -37.50
CA ASP A 198 27.54 -12.72 -38.73
C ASP A 198 27.60 -14.01 -39.54
N HIS A 199 28.56 -14.89 -39.27
CA HIS A 199 28.78 -16.14 -40.03
C HIS A 199 28.35 -17.40 -39.26
N MET A 200 27.91 -17.25 -38.00
CA MET A 200 27.58 -18.38 -37.13
C MET A 200 26.10 -18.75 -37.21
N THR A 201 25.82 -20.05 -37.29
CA THR A 201 24.45 -20.57 -37.15
C THR A 201 23.93 -20.34 -35.73
N ARG A 202 22.59 -20.36 -35.57
CA ARG A 202 21.94 -20.07 -34.29
C ARG A 202 22.42 -20.98 -33.16
N SER A 203 22.69 -22.26 -33.43
CA SER A 203 23.22 -23.20 -32.43
C SER A 203 24.64 -22.84 -32.00
N GLN A 204 25.52 -22.58 -32.97
CA GLN A 204 26.92 -22.18 -32.72
C GLN A 204 27.02 -20.89 -31.90
N ARG A 205 26.10 -19.95 -32.13
CA ARG A 205 26.02 -18.70 -31.37
C ARG A 205 25.60 -18.93 -29.92
N VAL A 206 24.63 -19.82 -29.68
CA VAL A 206 24.18 -20.18 -28.34
C VAL A 206 25.29 -20.89 -27.57
N ASP A 207 25.97 -21.83 -28.21
CA ASP A 207 27.08 -22.56 -27.59
C ASP A 207 28.26 -21.62 -27.25
N ALA A 208 28.60 -20.68 -28.15
CA ALA A 208 29.64 -19.70 -27.91
C ALA A 208 29.32 -18.74 -26.75
N ILE A 209 28.05 -18.32 -26.62
CA ILE A 209 27.60 -17.48 -25.50
C ILE A 209 27.68 -18.25 -24.18
N TRP A 210 27.25 -19.52 -24.17
CA TRP A 210 27.35 -20.36 -22.97
C TRP A 210 28.79 -20.65 -22.57
N SER A 211 29.67 -20.99 -23.52
CA SER A 211 31.09 -21.21 -23.24
C SER A 211 31.77 -19.95 -22.70
N LYS A 212 31.43 -18.77 -23.23
CA LYS A 212 31.92 -17.50 -22.69
C LYS A 212 31.41 -17.26 -21.26
N ALA A 213 30.11 -17.42 -21.02
CA ALA A 213 29.52 -17.23 -19.69
C ALA A 213 30.13 -18.16 -18.64
N VAL A 214 30.41 -19.42 -19.00
CA VAL A 214 31.08 -20.39 -18.15
C VAL A 214 32.54 -19.99 -17.88
N ASN A 215 33.26 -19.52 -18.91
CA ASN A 215 34.65 -19.06 -18.75
C ASN A 215 34.74 -17.80 -17.88
N ASP A 216 33.85 -16.82 -18.07
CA ASP A 216 33.82 -15.59 -17.28
C ASP A 216 33.46 -15.89 -15.81
N ALA A 217 32.51 -16.79 -15.57
CA ALA A 217 32.17 -17.28 -14.24
C ALA A 217 33.35 -18.02 -13.57
N ASN A 218 34.03 -18.91 -14.29
CA ASN A 218 35.19 -19.63 -13.79
C ASN A 218 36.37 -18.69 -13.49
N ALA A 219 36.60 -17.68 -14.35
CA ALA A 219 37.62 -16.66 -14.13
C ALA A 219 37.33 -15.81 -12.88
N SER A 220 36.05 -15.48 -12.63
CA SER A 220 35.65 -14.72 -11.43
C SER A 220 35.89 -15.45 -10.10
N ILE A 221 36.02 -16.78 -10.14
CA ILE A 221 36.29 -17.65 -8.98
C ILE A 221 37.79 -18.00 -8.89
N GLY A 222 38.61 -17.54 -9.83
CA GLY A 222 40.06 -17.79 -9.86
C GLY A 222 40.46 -19.18 -10.38
N ALA A 223 39.55 -19.88 -11.06
CA ALA A 223 39.87 -21.16 -11.70
C ALA A 223 40.69 -20.92 -12.98
N VAL A 224 41.85 -21.55 -13.10
CA VAL A 224 42.66 -21.53 -14.34
C VAL A 224 41.85 -22.22 -15.44
N PRO A 225 41.67 -21.60 -16.63
CA PRO A 225 40.95 -22.24 -17.72
C PRO A 225 41.66 -23.55 -18.09
N ALA A 226 40.91 -24.65 -18.12
CA ALA A 226 41.41 -25.90 -18.64
C ALA A 226 41.88 -25.65 -20.08
N ALA A 227 43.14 -25.98 -20.39
CA ALA A 227 43.64 -25.95 -21.75
C ALA A 227 42.66 -26.73 -22.64
N PRO A 228 42.35 -26.24 -23.84
CA PRO A 228 41.39 -26.92 -24.71
C PRO A 228 41.94 -28.31 -25.00
N GLU A 229 41.35 -29.34 -24.39
CA GLU A 229 41.51 -30.70 -24.88
C GLU A 229 41.07 -30.68 -26.33
N ALA A 230 42.00 -30.96 -27.24
CA ALA A 230 41.71 -31.14 -28.65
C ALA A 230 40.66 -32.25 -28.75
N ARG A 231 39.40 -31.86 -28.90
CA ARG A 231 38.33 -32.81 -29.16
C ARG A 231 38.71 -33.56 -30.43
N PRO A 232 38.74 -34.90 -30.42
CA PRO A 232 38.97 -35.66 -31.64
C PRO A 232 37.86 -35.26 -32.62
N VAL A 233 38.27 -34.76 -33.78
CA VAL A 233 37.36 -34.50 -34.90
C VAL A 233 36.62 -35.80 -35.16
N PRO A 234 35.27 -35.84 -35.13
CA PRO A 234 34.56 -37.05 -35.48
C PRO A 234 34.91 -37.41 -36.92
N LEU A 235 35.58 -38.56 -37.10
CA LEU A 235 35.88 -39.11 -38.40
C LEU A 235 34.56 -39.32 -39.14
N ASN A 236 34.45 -38.74 -40.33
CA ASN A 236 33.31 -38.91 -41.20
C ASN A 236 33.15 -40.42 -41.50
N PRO A 237 32.00 -41.06 -41.25
CA PRO A 237 31.84 -42.51 -41.40
C PRO A 237 31.99 -43.02 -42.85
N SER A 238 32.13 -42.12 -43.82
CA SER A 238 32.40 -42.44 -45.23
C SER A 238 33.88 -42.31 -45.64
N MET A 239 34.78 -42.01 -44.71
CA MET A 239 36.19 -41.78 -44.99
C MET A 239 36.97 -43.10 -44.94
N THR A 240 37.79 -43.36 -45.95
CA THR A 240 38.63 -44.57 -45.98
C THR A 240 39.81 -44.45 -45.01
N GLU A 241 40.36 -45.57 -44.53
CA GLU A 241 41.48 -45.56 -43.57
C GLU A 241 42.73 -44.82 -44.11
N ASP A 242 42.93 -44.83 -45.42
CA ASP A 242 44.02 -44.12 -46.09
C ASP A 242 43.86 -42.59 -46.02
N GLU A 243 42.63 -42.09 -46.18
CA GLU A 243 42.30 -40.67 -46.07
C GLU A 243 42.41 -40.16 -44.61
N ALA A 244 42.02 -41.00 -43.65
CA ALA A 244 42.14 -40.70 -42.21
C ALA A 244 43.61 -40.64 -41.73
N THR A 245 44.50 -41.37 -42.40
CA THR A 245 45.94 -41.39 -42.11
C THR A 245 46.65 -40.18 -42.72
N ALA A 246 46.26 -39.77 -43.94
CA ALA A 246 46.76 -38.55 -44.58
C ALA A 246 46.43 -37.27 -43.79
N LEU A 247 45.23 -37.19 -43.20
CA LEU A 247 44.82 -36.04 -42.38
C LEU A 247 45.62 -35.94 -41.06
N ARG A 248 45.95 -37.09 -40.46
CA ARG A 248 46.78 -37.15 -39.25
C ARG A 248 48.25 -36.82 -39.53
N GLY A 249 48.76 -37.21 -40.70
CA GLY A 249 50.11 -36.82 -41.15
C GLY A 249 50.25 -35.31 -41.43
N ALA A 250 49.21 -34.67 -41.96
CA ALA A 250 49.22 -33.23 -42.25
C ALA A 250 49.21 -32.35 -40.98
N GLY A 251 48.58 -32.80 -39.88
CA GLY A 251 48.58 -32.09 -38.60
C GLY A 251 49.94 -32.03 -37.89
N GLY A 252 50.85 -32.97 -38.19
CA GLY A 252 52.19 -33.02 -37.58
C GLY A 252 53.20 -32.03 -38.17
N LEU A 253 53.03 -31.62 -39.43
CA LEU A 253 53.99 -30.75 -40.12
C LEU A 253 53.74 -29.25 -39.87
N ALA A 254 52.51 -28.84 -39.56
CA ALA A 254 52.19 -27.46 -39.22
C ALA A 254 52.64 -27.06 -37.80
N GLY A 255 52.75 -28.03 -36.88
CA GLY A 255 53.22 -27.79 -35.51
C GLY A 255 54.74 -27.58 -35.39
N GLY A 256 55.54 -28.20 -36.26
CA GLY A 256 57.00 -28.05 -36.27
C GLY A 256 57.48 -26.71 -36.83
N ALA A 257 56.82 -26.19 -37.87
CA ALA A 257 57.25 -24.96 -38.55
C ALA A 257 56.97 -23.66 -37.77
N LEU A 258 56.02 -23.68 -36.82
CA LEU A 258 55.71 -22.52 -35.96
C LEU A 258 56.61 -22.44 -34.72
N ALA A 259 57.26 -23.53 -34.32
CA ALA A 259 58.16 -23.55 -33.17
C ALA A 259 59.54 -22.93 -33.48
N ASP A 260 60.00 -22.98 -34.74
CA ASP A 260 61.30 -22.41 -35.16
C ASP A 260 61.22 -20.91 -35.52
N LEU A 261 60.03 -20.34 -35.73
CA LEU A 261 59.86 -18.90 -35.99
C LEU A 261 59.83 -18.05 -34.70
N ALA A 262 59.78 -18.68 -33.52
CA ALA A 262 59.69 -18.01 -32.22
C ALA A 262 61.05 -17.86 -31.50
N LYS A 263 62.18 -18.18 -32.16
CA LYS A 263 63.54 -18.06 -31.60
C LYS A 263 64.52 -17.21 -32.43
N GLY A 264 64.05 -16.41 -33.38
CA GLY A 264 64.86 -15.46 -34.16
C GLY A 264 64.43 -14.03 -33.95
#